data_AF-A0A150X9M1-F1
#
_entry.id   AF-A0A150X9M1-F1
#
_cell.length_a   1.000
_cell.length_b   1.000
_cell.length_c   1.000
_cell.angle_alpha   90.00
_cell.angle_beta   90.00
_cell.angle_gamma   90.00
#
_symmetry.space_group_name_H-M   'P 1'
#
loop_
_entity.id
_entity.type
_entity.pdbx_description
1 polymer ?
#
loop_
_entity_poly.entity_id
_entity_poly.type
_entity_poly.pdbx_seq_one_letter_code
_entity_poly.pdbx_strand_id
1 'polypeptide(L)'
;MQEKHLYEYAMIRVVPVLEREEFLNVGVAVFSKRAKFIKVLWTINESKIALLSDELDIDQIRLNLQSFEKVALGDKECGPIAKLDITERFRWLTSTRSSALQVSKTHAGLSDDLEKTAQRLFENLVL
;
A
#
# COMPACT_ATOMS: atom_id res chain seq x y z
N MET A 1 -20.39 3.30 24.02
CA MET A 1 -20.05 3.04 22.60
C MET A 1 -18.57 3.34 22.44
N GLN A 2 -17.74 2.35 22.09
CA GLN A 2 -16.37 2.66 21.66
C GLN A 2 -16.45 3.55 20.41
N GLU A 3 -15.69 4.63 20.41
CA GLU A 3 -15.68 5.56 19.28
C GLU A 3 -15.01 4.85 18.09
N LYS A 4 -15.77 4.61 17.01
CA LYS A 4 -15.25 3.96 15.81
C LYS A 4 -14.11 4.78 15.21
N HIS A 5 -13.05 4.12 14.81
CA HIS A 5 -11.94 4.75 14.10
C HIS A 5 -12.30 4.98 12.64
N LEU A 6 -12.34 6.26 12.23
CA LEU A 6 -12.36 6.63 10.81
C LEU A 6 -10.99 6.32 10.21
N TYR A 7 -10.98 5.55 9.12
CA TYR A 7 -9.76 5.20 8.41
C TYR A 7 -9.91 5.41 6.91
N GLU A 8 -8.78 5.59 6.25
CA GLU A 8 -8.62 5.57 4.81
C GLU A 8 -7.77 4.36 4.41
N TYR A 9 -8.00 3.79 3.24
CA TYR A 9 -7.15 2.76 2.68
C TYR A 9 -6.99 2.89 1.16
N ALA A 10 -5.90 2.36 0.63
CA ALA A 10 -5.65 2.24 -0.80
C ALA A 10 -4.94 0.92 -1.12
N MET A 11 -5.20 0.36 -2.30
CA MET A 11 -4.54 -0.85 -2.79
C MET A 11 -3.25 -0.48 -3.50
N ILE A 12 -2.17 -1.19 -3.20
CA ILE A 12 -0.92 -1.14 -3.94
C ILE A 12 -1.01 -2.14 -5.10
N ARG A 13 -0.69 -1.70 -6.30
CA ARG A 13 -0.88 -2.45 -7.54
C ARG A 13 0.42 -2.52 -8.33
N VAL A 14 0.68 -3.68 -8.89
CA VAL A 14 1.69 -3.85 -9.93
C VAL A 14 0.99 -3.78 -11.28
N VAL A 15 1.51 -2.94 -12.18
CA VAL A 15 1.11 -2.77 -13.57
C VAL A 15 2.31 -3.20 -14.43
N PRO A 16 2.39 -4.47 -14.86
CA PRO A 16 3.60 -4.99 -15.51
C PRO A 16 3.89 -4.32 -16.86
N VAL A 17 2.84 -3.95 -17.61
CA VAL A 17 2.93 -3.22 -18.88
C VAL A 17 1.98 -2.03 -18.81
N LEU A 18 2.52 -0.81 -18.84
CA LEU A 18 1.74 0.41 -18.59
C LEU A 18 0.65 0.64 -19.65
N GLU A 19 0.95 0.34 -20.91
CA GLU A 19 0.05 0.56 -22.05
C GLU A 19 -1.16 -0.37 -22.03
N ARG A 20 -1.06 -1.52 -21.36
CA ARG A 20 -2.15 -2.49 -21.28
C ARG A 20 -3.10 -2.22 -20.12
N GLU A 21 -2.65 -1.43 -19.14
CA GLU A 21 -3.38 -1.12 -17.90
C GLU A 21 -3.86 -2.37 -17.14
N GLU A 22 -3.24 -3.54 -17.39
CA GLU A 22 -3.45 -4.75 -16.62
C GLU A 22 -2.73 -4.62 -15.28
N PHE A 23 -3.41 -4.99 -14.19
CA PHE A 23 -2.83 -4.86 -12.86
C PHE A 23 -3.14 -6.04 -11.94
N LEU A 24 -2.22 -6.26 -11.01
CA LEU A 24 -2.40 -7.17 -9.88
C LEU A 24 -2.31 -6.38 -8.58
N ASN A 25 -3.29 -6.56 -7.70
CA ASN A 25 -3.17 -6.04 -6.34
C ASN A 25 -2.08 -6.83 -5.61
N VAL A 26 -1.11 -6.12 -5.03
CA VAL A 26 0.02 -6.71 -4.28
C VAL A 26 0.08 -6.22 -2.84
N GLY A 27 -0.76 -5.26 -2.45
CA GLY A 27 -0.79 -4.79 -1.08
C GLY A 27 -1.92 -3.83 -0.77
N VAL A 28 -1.99 -3.42 0.48
CA VAL A 28 -2.91 -2.41 0.99
C VAL A 28 -2.18 -1.50 1.97
N ALA A 29 -2.45 -0.20 1.88
CA ALA A 29 -2.05 0.79 2.87
C ALA A 29 -3.30 1.28 3.60
N VAL A 30 -3.32 1.17 4.93
CA VAL A 30 -4.42 1.62 5.80
C VAL A 30 -3.90 2.72 6.71
N PHE A 31 -4.70 3.76 6.91
CA PHE A 31 -4.32 4.96 7.66
C PHE A 31 -5.49 5.48 8.50
N SER A 32 -5.23 5.95 9.71
CA SER A 32 -6.18 6.72 10.51
C SER A 32 -5.47 7.85 11.25
N LYS A 33 -5.84 9.10 10.93
CA LYS A 33 -5.28 10.30 11.56
C LYS A 33 -5.52 10.34 13.06
N ARG A 34 -6.77 10.10 13.50
CA ARG A 34 -7.16 10.19 14.92
C ARG A 34 -6.50 9.10 15.76
N ALA A 35 -6.40 7.89 15.22
CA ALA A 35 -5.77 6.77 15.90
C ALA A 35 -4.23 6.75 15.77
N LYS A 36 -3.63 7.68 15.02
CA LYS A 36 -2.20 7.69 14.66
C LYS A 36 -1.73 6.32 14.14
N PHE A 37 -2.57 5.71 13.31
CA PHE A 37 -2.35 4.37 12.78
C PHE A 37 -1.98 4.46 11.31
N ILE A 38 -0.95 3.71 10.90
CA ILE A 38 -0.65 3.45 9.51
C ILE A 38 -0.08 2.04 9.40
N LYS A 39 -0.57 1.28 8.44
CA LYS A 39 -0.12 -0.09 8.19
C LYS A 39 -0.07 -0.32 6.70
N VAL A 40 1.03 -0.92 6.24
CA VAL A 40 1.15 -1.43 4.89
C VAL A 40 1.31 -2.93 4.99
N LEU A 41 0.48 -3.68 4.27
CA LEU A 41 0.58 -5.13 4.13
C LEU A 41 0.73 -5.42 2.64
N TRP A 42 1.67 -6.29 2.28
CA TRP A 42 1.94 -6.60 0.89
C TRP A 42 2.44 -8.04 0.74
N THR A 43 2.23 -8.60 -0.45
CA THR A 43 2.81 -9.87 -0.89
C THR A 43 2.98 -9.83 -2.39
N ILE A 44 3.89 -10.65 -2.91
CA ILE A 44 4.12 -10.78 -4.34
C ILE A 44 3.77 -12.21 -4.73
N ASN A 45 2.88 -12.35 -5.71
CA ASN A 45 2.64 -13.63 -6.38
C ASN A 45 3.36 -13.61 -7.73
N GLU A 46 4.60 -14.09 -7.75
CA GLU A 46 5.47 -14.05 -8.93
C GLU A 46 4.86 -14.82 -10.11
N SER A 47 4.22 -15.96 -9.83
CA SER A 47 3.56 -16.76 -10.87
C SER A 47 2.41 -16.00 -11.53
N LYS A 48 1.59 -15.25 -10.77
CA LYS A 48 0.52 -14.41 -11.34
C LYS A 48 1.09 -13.25 -12.16
N ILE A 49 2.22 -12.67 -11.75
CA ILE A 49 2.84 -11.55 -12.47
C ILE A 49 3.48 -12.02 -13.78
N ALA A 50 4.17 -13.17 -13.77
CA ALA A 50 4.77 -13.76 -14.97
C ALA A 50 3.73 -14.05 -16.07
N LEU A 51 2.48 -14.38 -15.70
CA LEU A 51 1.39 -14.53 -16.67
C LEU A 51 1.02 -13.23 -17.41
N LEU A 52 1.33 -12.07 -16.83
CA LEU A 52 1.08 -10.76 -17.43
C LEU A 52 2.30 -10.22 -18.19
N SER A 53 3.51 -10.42 -17.66
CA SER A 53 4.77 -10.03 -18.30
C SER A 53 5.97 -10.73 -17.64
N ASP A 54 6.87 -11.25 -18.47
CA ASP A 54 8.15 -11.84 -18.04
C ASP A 54 9.29 -10.81 -17.96
N GLU A 55 9.06 -9.56 -18.36
CA GLU A 55 10.10 -8.51 -18.40
C GLU A 55 10.19 -7.72 -17.08
N LEU A 56 9.26 -7.92 -16.15
CA LEU A 56 9.19 -7.14 -14.92
C LEU A 56 10.23 -7.64 -13.89
N ASP A 57 11.08 -6.73 -13.42
CA ASP A 57 12.03 -7.01 -12.34
C ASP A 57 11.32 -7.12 -10.98
N ILE A 58 11.06 -8.36 -10.58
CA ILE A 58 10.38 -8.70 -9.33
C ILE A 58 11.18 -8.26 -8.09
N ASP A 59 12.51 -8.34 -8.14
CA ASP A 59 13.36 -7.94 -7.02
C ASP A 59 13.29 -6.44 -6.80
N GLN A 60 13.28 -5.66 -7.88
CA GLN A 60 13.09 -4.22 -7.78
C GLN A 60 11.69 -3.86 -7.25
N ILE A 61 10.64 -4.60 -7.62
CA ILE A 61 9.29 -4.42 -7.06
C ILE A 61 9.29 -4.72 -5.55
N ARG A 62 9.96 -5.79 -5.12
CA ARG A 62 10.09 -6.17 -3.71
C ARG A 62 10.79 -5.06 -2.90
N LEU A 63 11.90 -4.51 -3.41
CA LEU A 63 12.60 -3.40 -2.77
C LEU A 63 11.72 -2.14 -2.67
N ASN A 64 10.92 -1.86 -3.69
CA ASN A 64 9.99 -0.73 -3.67
C ASN A 64 8.87 -0.92 -2.63
N LEU A 65 8.29 -2.12 -2.54
CA LEU A 65 7.26 -2.45 -1.54
C LEU A 65 7.81 -2.38 -0.11
N GLN A 66 9.01 -2.91 0.13
CA GLN A 66 9.71 -2.75 1.41
C GLN A 66 9.92 -1.27 1.76
N SER A 67 10.29 -0.45 0.77
CA SER A 67 10.44 0.99 0.98
C SER A 67 9.12 1.67 1.35
N PHE A 68 7.99 1.23 0.76
CA PHE A 68 6.66 1.74 1.13
C PHE A 68 6.31 1.42 2.57
N GLU A 69 6.57 0.19 3.01
CA GLU A 69 6.36 -0.23 4.39
C GLU A 69 7.24 0.56 5.36
N LYS A 70 8.54 0.70 5.07
CA LYS A 70 9.47 1.50 5.88
C LYS A 70 9.05 2.97 5.98
N VAL A 71 8.62 3.58 4.87
CA VAL A 71 8.07 4.95 4.88
C VAL A 71 6.83 5.04 5.76
N ALA A 72 5.91 4.07 5.67
CA ALA A 72 4.72 4.06 6.52
C ALA A 72 5.10 4.06 8.01
N LEU A 73 6.05 3.19 8.40
CA LEU A 73 6.56 3.06 9.76
C LEU A 73 7.39 4.29 10.22
N GLY A 74 7.79 5.16 9.29
CA GLY A 74 8.63 6.32 9.61
C GLY A 74 10.08 5.95 9.86
N ASP A 75 10.59 4.94 9.17
CA ASP A 75 11.98 4.49 9.28
C ASP A 75 12.95 5.59 8.84
N LYS A 76 13.92 5.92 9.71
CA LYS A 76 14.91 6.99 9.47
C LYS A 76 15.77 6.73 8.24
N GLU A 77 15.90 5.48 7.81
CA GLU A 77 16.62 5.12 6.58
C GLU A 77 15.94 5.67 5.31
N CYS A 78 14.64 5.94 5.33
CA CYS A 78 13.89 6.48 4.19
C CYS A 78 14.00 8.01 4.05
N GLY A 79 15.00 8.64 4.70
CA GLY A 79 15.35 10.04 4.51
C GLY A 79 14.28 11.03 5.00
N PRO A 80 14.15 12.22 4.37
CA PRO A 80 13.24 13.27 4.84
C PRO A 80 11.77 12.86 4.89
N ILE A 81 11.33 11.97 4.00
CA ILE A 81 9.92 11.55 3.90
C ILE A 81 9.47 10.83 5.18
N ALA A 82 10.35 10.02 5.78
CA ALA A 82 10.03 9.33 7.04
C ALA A 82 9.83 10.27 8.23
N LYS A 83 10.39 11.48 8.17
CA LYS A 83 10.26 12.51 9.21
C LYS A 83 8.94 13.28 9.13
N LEU A 84 8.21 13.15 8.02
CA LEU A 84 6.90 13.76 7.85
C LEU A 84 5.88 13.16 8.81
N ASP A 85 4.78 13.89 9.02
CA ASP A 85 3.70 13.36 9.84
C ASP A 85 3.02 12.15 9.16
N ILE A 86 2.28 11.36 9.96
CA ILE A 86 1.65 10.14 9.47
C ILE A 86 0.67 10.38 8.30
N THR A 87 0.03 11.56 8.26
CA THR A 87 -0.89 11.95 7.18
C THR A 87 -0.11 12.24 5.91
N GLU A 88 0.96 13.01 6.00
CA GLU A 88 1.84 13.35 4.89
C GLU A 88 2.51 12.10 4.31
N ARG A 89 2.97 11.18 5.17
CA ARG A 89 3.51 9.88 4.71
C ARG A 89 2.46 9.06 3.98
N PHE A 90 1.22 9.00 4.50
CA PHE A 90 0.13 8.32 3.79
C PHE A 90 -0.17 8.98 2.44
N ARG A 91 -0.25 10.31 2.38
CA ARG A 91 -0.46 11.03 1.10
C ARG A 91 0.68 10.83 0.12
N TRP A 92 1.92 10.76 0.59
CA TRP A 92 3.06 10.40 -0.24
C TRP A 92 2.92 8.98 -0.77
N LEU A 93 2.57 8.01 0.08
CA LEU A 93 2.34 6.62 -0.32
C LEU A 93 1.25 6.51 -1.38
N THR A 94 0.14 7.25 -1.24
CA THR A 94 -1.00 7.21 -2.17
C THR A 94 -0.88 8.19 -3.35
N SER A 95 0.27 8.84 -3.54
CA SER A 95 0.47 9.75 -4.67
C SER A 95 0.45 8.98 -5.99
N THR A 96 -0.10 9.61 -7.03
CA THR A 96 -0.12 9.06 -8.40
C THR A 96 1.31 8.92 -8.91
N ARG A 97 1.65 7.75 -9.47
CA ARG A 97 2.96 7.46 -10.06
C ARG A 97 2.77 6.87 -11.45
N SER A 98 3.57 7.34 -12.40
CA SER A 98 3.69 6.74 -13.73
C SER A 98 4.80 5.68 -13.71
N SER A 99 4.61 4.64 -12.90
CA SER A 99 5.56 3.53 -12.77
C SER A 99 4.81 2.20 -12.68
N ALA A 100 5.54 1.09 -12.78
CA ALA A 100 4.97 -0.25 -12.64
C ALA A 100 4.34 -0.49 -11.26
N LEU A 101 4.73 0.26 -10.21
CA LEU A 101 4.11 0.20 -8.90
C LEU A 101 3.20 1.40 -8.68
N GLN A 102 1.90 1.16 -8.71
CA GLN A 102 0.86 2.19 -8.58
C GLN A 102 0.05 2.00 -7.30
N VAL A 103 -0.75 3.01 -6.96
CA VAL A 103 -1.67 2.97 -5.83
C VAL A 103 -3.05 3.40 -6.30
N SER A 104 -4.09 2.71 -5.83
CA SER A 104 -5.48 3.05 -6.15
C SER A 104 -5.89 4.40 -5.57
N LYS A 105 -7.08 4.87 -5.96
CA LYS A 105 -7.78 5.91 -5.21
C LYS A 105 -7.95 5.49 -3.75
N THR A 106 -7.98 6.47 -2.87
CA THR A 106 -8.24 6.26 -1.44
C THR A 106 -9.73 6.04 -1.20
N HIS A 107 -10.02 5.09 -0.32
CA HIS A 107 -11.36 4.74 0.14
C HIS A 107 -11.44 4.98 1.65
N ALA A 108 -12.61 5.35 2.17
CA ALA A 108 -12.81 5.59 3.60
C ALA A 108 -13.71 4.51 4.23
N GLY A 109 -13.52 4.28 5.53
CA GLY A 109 -14.32 3.34 6.30
C GLY A 109 -14.31 3.64 7.80
N LEU A 110 -15.13 2.89 8.54
CA LEU A 110 -15.18 2.93 10.00
C LEU A 110 -14.82 1.56 10.55
N SER A 111 -14.02 1.54 11.60
CA SER A 111 -13.53 0.30 12.21
C SER A 111 -13.51 0.37 13.73
N ASP A 112 -13.85 -0.74 14.38
CA ASP A 112 -13.65 -0.95 15.80
C ASP A 112 -12.22 -1.42 16.13
N ASP A 113 -11.53 -2.02 15.15
CA ASP A 113 -10.16 -2.56 15.28
C ASP A 113 -9.42 -2.42 13.94
N LEU A 114 -8.50 -1.46 13.88
CA LEU A 114 -7.77 -1.11 12.67
C LEU A 114 -6.80 -2.21 12.22
N GLU A 115 -6.21 -2.97 13.14
CA GLU A 115 -5.28 -4.05 12.79
C GLU A 115 -6.04 -5.20 12.12
N LYS A 116 -7.17 -5.63 12.72
CA LYS A 116 -8.05 -6.64 12.11
C LYS A 116 -8.61 -6.16 10.77
N THR A 117 -8.90 -4.87 10.65
CA THR A 117 -9.40 -4.30 9.39
C THR A 117 -8.34 -4.30 8.31
N ALA A 118 -7.10 -3.95 8.63
CA ALA A 118 -5.99 -4.02 7.69
C ALA A 118 -5.77 -5.45 7.20
N GLN A 119 -5.75 -6.42 8.12
CA GLN A 119 -5.62 -7.83 7.78
C GLN A 119 -6.77 -8.32 6.88
N ARG A 120 -8.03 -8.03 7.25
CA ARG A 120 -9.20 -8.40 6.44
C ARG A 120 -9.17 -7.78 5.04
N LEU A 121 -8.77 -6.51 4.93
CA LEU A 121 -8.64 -5.85 3.63
C LEU A 121 -7.53 -6.50 2.78
N PHE A 122 -6.42 -6.87 3.41
CA PHE A 122 -5.33 -7.56 2.73
C PHE A 122 -5.78 -8.94 2.22
N GLU A 123 -6.42 -9.73 3.06
CA GLU A 123 -6.95 -11.06 2.69
C GLU A 123 -7.96 -10.99 1.55
N ASN A 124 -8.88 -10.03 1.57
CA ASN A 124 -9.95 -9.96 0.57
C ASN A 124 -9.53 -9.30 -0.76
N LEU A 125 -8.53 -8.42 -0.73
CA LEU A 125 -8.18 -7.60 -1.90
C LEU A 125 -6.85 -7.99 -2.55
N VAL A 126 -6.03 -8.83 -1.89
CA VAL A 126 -4.67 -9.15 -2.34
C VAL A 126 -4.41 -10.66 -2.43
N LEU A 127 -4.74 -11.43 -1.39
CA LEU A 127 -4.47 -12.88 -1.34
C LEU A 127 -5.38 -13.66 -2.30
#